data_AF-A0AA95GAS7-F1
#
_entry.id   AF-A0AA95GAS7-F1
#
_cell.length_a   1.000
_cell.length_b   1.000
_cell.length_c   1.000
_cell.angle_alpha   90.00
_cell.angle_beta   90.00
_cell.angle_gamma   90.00
#
_symmetry.space_group_name_H-M   'P 1'
#
loop_
_entity.id
_entity.type
_entity.pdbx_description
1 polymer ?
#
loop_
_entity_poly.entity_id
_entity_poly.type
_entity_poly.pdbx_seq_one_letter_code
_entity_poly.pdbx_strand_id
1 'polypeptide(L)'
;MQNEEVGSFRRKGDLGIPFVFALFALSTIIGWIVFQNYEHSVKEITHSLTKIQNESTQLSLEGCADKTMEWFNKCDAMTQLCDSTVPRMIKVCLANSDKSLGCKKYGDEIYGYNFGAKQCTSYMHGSKMKRHKKACGDVWQVIAEYCKSAAKQTAVK
;
A
#
# COMPACT_ATOMS: atom_id res chain seq x y z
N MET A 1 -76.59 15.70 8.21
CA MET A 1 -75.50 16.69 8.38
C MET A 1 -74.26 15.94 8.81
N GLN A 2 -73.21 16.09 8.00
CA GLN A 2 -71.85 15.62 8.27
C GLN A 2 -71.32 16.27 9.55
N ASN A 3 -70.56 15.52 10.35
CA ASN A 3 -69.24 15.98 10.80
C ASN A 3 -68.48 14.79 11.38
N GLU A 4 -67.47 14.40 10.62
CA GLU A 4 -66.40 13.49 11.00
C GLU A 4 -65.62 14.07 12.18
N GLU A 5 -65.68 13.45 13.35
CA GLU A 5 -64.63 13.64 14.34
C GLU A 5 -63.51 12.66 14.00
N VAL A 6 -62.63 13.16 13.12
CA VAL A 6 -61.40 12.52 12.66
C VAL A 6 -60.57 12.17 13.89
N GLY A 7 -60.59 10.88 14.24
CA GLY A 7 -59.72 10.32 15.26
C GLY A 7 -58.28 10.72 14.98
N SER A 8 -57.71 11.49 15.92
CA SER A 8 -56.31 11.89 15.96
C SER A 8 -55.41 10.65 15.89
N PHE A 9 -55.02 10.27 14.67
CA PHE A 9 -54.02 9.26 14.41
C PHE A 9 -52.66 9.83 14.84
N ARG A 10 -52.32 9.62 16.12
CA ARG A 10 -50.98 9.88 16.66
C ARG A 10 -49.98 8.99 15.89
N ARG A 11 -49.39 9.52 14.81
CA ARG A 11 -48.42 8.78 13.98
C ARG A 11 -47.15 8.51 14.78
N LYS A 12 -46.90 7.23 15.02
CA LYS A 12 -45.64 6.64 15.51
C LYS A 12 -44.58 6.77 14.39
N GLY A 13 -44.17 8.00 14.07
CA GLY A 13 -43.43 8.29 12.83
C GLY A 13 -42.38 9.41 12.90
N ASP A 14 -42.29 10.18 13.99
CA ASP A 14 -41.38 11.33 14.09
C ASP A 14 -40.05 11.05 14.81
N LEU A 15 -39.82 9.84 15.32
CA LEU A 15 -38.50 9.45 15.85
C LEU A 15 -37.55 8.93 14.76
N GLY A 16 -38.05 8.53 13.60
CA GLY A 16 -37.22 7.96 12.53
C GLY A 16 -36.36 9.02 11.83
N ILE A 17 -36.91 10.22 11.61
CA ILE A 17 -36.23 11.33 10.95
C ILE A 17 -34.99 11.79 11.74
N PRO A 18 -35.06 12.12 13.05
CA PRO A 18 -33.87 12.51 13.81
C PRO A 18 -32.85 11.37 13.94
N PHE A 19 -33.30 10.12 13.94
CA PHE A 19 -32.40 8.96 13.98
C PHE A 19 -31.60 8.79 12.68
N VAL A 20 -32.23 8.99 11.52
CA VAL A 20 -31.55 8.98 10.22
C VAL A 20 -30.53 10.12 10.12
N PHE A 21 -30.88 11.33 10.57
CA PHE A 21 -29.94 12.45 10.62
C PHE A 21 -28.76 12.17 11.57
N ALA A 22 -29.02 11.56 12.73
CA ALA A 22 -27.97 11.18 13.67
C ALA A 22 -27.01 10.15 13.08
N LEU A 23 -27.52 9.14 12.37
CA LEU A 23 -26.69 8.15 11.66
C LEU A 23 -25.87 8.77 10.54
N PHE A 24 -26.45 9.71 9.78
CA PHE A 24 -25.75 10.40 8.70
C PHE A 24 -24.63 11.32 9.24
N ALA A 25 -24.89 12.01 10.35
CA ALA A 25 -23.88 12.80 11.05
C ALA A 25 -22.74 11.91 11.56
N LEU A 26 -23.05 10.77 12.18
CA LEU A 26 -22.07 9.78 12.64
C LEU A 26 -21.20 9.25 11.50
N SER A 27 -21.81 8.91 10.36
CA SER A 27 -21.10 8.48 9.16
C SER A 27 -20.11 9.55 8.66
N THR A 28 -20.56 10.81 8.61
CA THR A 28 -19.73 11.94 8.19
C THR A 28 -18.55 12.16 9.16
N ILE A 29 -18.78 12.06 10.46
CA ILE A 29 -17.73 12.21 11.49
C ILE A 29 -16.69 11.09 11.38
N ILE A 30 -17.12 9.84 11.23
CA ILE A 30 -16.21 8.70 11.05
C ILE A 30 -15.41 8.89 9.75
N GLY A 31 -16.07 9.30 8.66
CA GLY A 31 -15.41 9.62 7.40
C GLY A 31 -14.36 10.71 7.54
N TRP A 32 -14.66 11.78 8.27
CA TRP A 32 -13.72 12.89 8.52
C TRP A 32 -12.50 12.46 9.35
N ILE A 33 -12.71 11.65 10.39
CA ILE A 33 -11.62 11.10 11.21
C ILE A 33 -10.73 10.18 10.38
N VAL A 34 -11.33 9.29 9.58
CA VAL A 34 -10.59 8.42 8.66
C VAL A 34 -9.80 9.25 7.65
N PHE A 35 -10.38 10.34 7.13
CA PHE A 35 -9.73 11.23 6.18
C PHE A 35 -8.55 11.99 6.78
N GLN A 36 -8.66 12.53 8.00
CA GLN A 36 -7.53 13.19 8.67
C GLN A 36 -6.41 12.19 8.98
N ASN A 37 -6.75 10.99 9.44
CA ASN A 37 -5.76 9.95 9.72
C ASN A 37 -5.09 9.47 8.42
N TYR A 38 -5.84 9.45 7.32
CA TYR A 38 -5.34 9.18 5.98
C TYR A 38 -4.39 10.28 5.47
N GLU A 39 -4.72 11.56 5.61
CA GLU A 39 -3.84 12.66 5.21
C GLU A 39 -2.51 12.65 5.97
N HIS A 40 -2.54 12.42 7.28
CA HIS A 40 -1.33 12.28 8.09
C HIS A 40 -0.48 11.09 7.63
N SER A 41 -1.12 9.94 7.42
CA SER A 41 -0.46 8.73 6.92
C SER A 41 0.14 8.94 5.52
N VAL A 42 -0.58 9.63 4.63
CA VAL A 42 -0.12 9.92 3.26
C VAL A 42 1.05 10.89 3.25
N LYS A 43 1.08 11.89 4.14
CA LYS A 43 2.24 12.79 4.28
C LYS A 43 3.50 12.03 4.70
N GLU A 44 3.39 11.12 5.66
CA GLU A 44 4.53 10.29 6.08
C GLU A 44 4.99 9.33 4.98
N ILE A 45 4.04 8.69 4.28
CA ILE A 45 4.33 7.88 3.10
C ILE A 45 5.01 8.70 2.01
N THR A 46 4.53 9.91 1.73
CA THR A 46 5.08 10.76 0.67
C THR A 46 6.49 11.23 1.03
N HIS A 47 6.71 11.63 2.28
CA HIS A 47 8.05 12.04 2.74
C HIS A 47 9.05 10.88 2.66
N SER A 48 8.64 9.69 3.07
CA SER A 48 9.47 8.48 2.95
C SER A 48 9.72 8.07 1.49
N LEU A 49 8.74 8.24 0.61
CA LEU A 49 8.90 8.08 -0.85
C LEU A 49 9.92 9.06 -1.42
N THR A 50 9.83 10.35 -1.09
CA THR A 50 10.79 11.37 -1.54
C THR A 50 12.20 11.09 -1.01
N LYS A 51 12.32 10.61 0.24
CA LYS A 51 13.60 10.20 0.81
C LYS A 51 14.21 9.02 0.06
N ILE A 52 13.42 7.96 -0.18
CA ILE A 52 13.88 6.81 -0.99
C ILE A 52 14.22 7.24 -2.41
N GLN A 53 13.45 8.15 -3.01
CA GLN A 53 13.74 8.70 -4.32
C GLN A 53 15.10 9.42 -4.36
N ASN A 54 15.42 10.24 -3.37
CA ASN A 54 16.71 10.92 -3.30
C ASN A 54 17.87 9.93 -3.08
N GLU A 55 17.69 8.96 -2.18
CA GLU A 55 18.70 7.92 -1.88
C GLU A 55 18.84 6.88 -3.03
N SER A 56 17.83 6.74 -3.90
CA SER A 56 17.77 5.71 -4.94
C SER A 56 18.91 5.79 -5.95
N THR A 57 19.48 6.97 -6.17
CA THR A 57 20.59 7.20 -7.10
C THR A 57 21.89 6.51 -6.64
N GLN A 58 22.06 6.32 -5.33
CA GLN A 58 23.25 5.70 -4.73
C GLN A 58 23.03 4.23 -4.32
N LEU A 59 21.77 3.78 -4.27
CA LEU A 59 21.42 2.43 -3.84
C LEU A 59 21.59 1.41 -4.97
N SER A 60 21.96 0.18 -4.64
CA SER A 60 21.89 -0.96 -5.57
C SER A 60 20.47 -1.52 -5.67
N LEU A 61 20.24 -2.50 -6.55
CA LEU A 61 18.95 -3.21 -6.68
C LEU A 61 18.52 -3.83 -5.32
N GLU A 62 19.47 -4.47 -4.65
CA GLU A 62 19.32 -5.05 -3.30
C GLU A 62 19.11 -3.94 -2.25
N GLY A 63 19.85 -2.84 -2.35
CA GLY A 63 19.67 -1.69 -1.45
C GLY A 63 18.28 -1.04 -1.55
N CYS A 64 17.67 -1.00 -2.74
CA CYS A 64 16.28 -0.58 -2.89
C CYS A 64 15.30 -1.54 -2.20
N ALA A 65 15.55 -2.86 -2.29
CA ALA A 65 14.74 -3.86 -1.62
C ALA A 65 14.83 -3.72 -0.09
N ASP A 66 16.05 -3.61 0.43
CA ASP A 66 16.31 -3.47 1.87
C ASP A 66 15.70 -2.19 2.43
N LYS A 67 15.86 -1.05 1.75
CA LYS A 67 15.26 0.23 2.16
C LYS A 67 13.73 0.18 2.15
N THR A 68 13.14 -0.50 1.16
CA THR A 68 11.69 -0.67 1.10
C THR A 68 11.19 -1.55 2.25
N MET A 69 11.91 -2.63 2.58
CA MET A 69 11.58 -3.50 3.71
C MET A 69 11.82 -2.83 5.07
N GLU A 70 12.87 -2.01 5.20
CA GLU A 70 13.13 -1.21 6.40
C GLU A 70 12.00 -0.19 6.63
N TRP A 71 11.57 0.48 5.57
CA TRP A 71 10.41 1.36 5.63
C TRP A 71 9.14 0.60 6.03
N PHE A 72 8.89 -0.56 5.41
CA PHE A 72 7.72 -1.39 5.71
C PHE A 72 7.69 -1.83 7.19
N ASN A 73 8.84 -2.15 7.78
CA ASN A 73 8.96 -2.51 9.19
C ASN A 73 8.61 -1.35 10.13
N LYS A 74 8.86 -0.11 9.70
CA LYS A 74 8.62 1.13 10.46
C LYS A 74 7.29 1.79 10.13
N CYS A 75 6.52 1.25 9.18
CA CYS A 75 5.26 1.83 8.76
C CYS A 75 4.20 1.66 9.85
N ASP A 76 3.92 2.76 10.56
CA ASP A 76 2.90 2.85 11.62
C ASP A 76 1.51 3.28 11.08
N ALA A 77 1.42 3.50 9.77
CA ALA A 77 0.16 3.79 9.10
C ALA A 77 -0.77 2.56 9.05
N MET A 78 -1.99 2.74 8.54
CA MET A 78 -2.93 1.64 8.31
C MET A 78 -2.26 0.51 7.52
N THR A 79 -2.42 -0.73 8.00
CA THR A 79 -1.75 -1.91 7.43
C THR A 79 -1.98 -2.05 5.91
N GLN A 80 -3.21 -1.81 5.45
CA GLN A 80 -3.54 -1.83 4.01
C GLN A 80 -2.78 -0.76 3.21
N LEU A 81 -2.55 0.41 3.80
CA LEU A 81 -1.83 1.51 3.17
C LEU A 81 -0.34 1.19 3.06
N CYS A 82 0.24 0.64 4.13
CA CYS A 82 1.62 0.15 4.12
C CYS A 82 1.81 -0.93 3.06
N ASP A 83 0.96 -1.96 3.07
CA ASP A 83 1.07 -3.12 2.17
C ASP A 83 0.92 -2.70 0.69
N SER A 84 0.02 -1.78 0.36
CA SER A 84 -0.16 -1.27 -1.02
C SER A 84 0.95 -0.32 -1.48
N THR A 85 1.66 0.30 -0.54
CA THR A 85 2.74 1.26 -0.83
C THR A 85 4.07 0.56 -1.10
N VAL A 86 4.31 -0.62 -0.52
CA VAL A 86 5.53 -1.44 -0.77
C VAL A 86 5.87 -1.58 -2.25
N PRO A 87 4.98 -2.09 -3.14
CA PRO A 87 5.29 -2.22 -4.56
C PRO A 87 5.50 -0.88 -5.25
N ARG A 88 4.88 0.21 -4.75
CA ARG A 88 5.05 1.56 -5.30
C ARG A 88 6.43 2.13 -4.95
N MET A 89 6.88 1.95 -3.72
CA MET A 89 8.19 2.39 -3.25
C MET A 89 9.33 1.77 -4.05
N ILE A 90 9.29 0.45 -4.24
CA ILE A 90 10.32 -0.22 -5.01
C ILE A 90 10.30 0.21 -6.48
N LYS A 91 9.12 0.42 -7.10
CA LYS A 91 9.01 0.98 -8.45
C LYS A 91 9.66 2.36 -8.56
N VAL A 92 9.42 3.24 -7.60
CA VAL A 92 10.02 4.58 -7.56
C VAL A 92 11.55 4.47 -7.41
N CYS A 93 12.04 3.59 -6.55
CA CYS A 93 13.48 3.38 -6.38
C CYS A 93 14.16 2.85 -7.66
N LEU A 94 13.49 1.96 -8.39
CA LEU A 94 13.98 1.41 -9.66
C LEU A 94 13.82 2.37 -10.85
N ALA A 95 12.85 3.28 -10.82
CA ALA A 95 12.62 4.25 -11.91
C ALA A 95 13.60 5.43 -11.87
N ASN A 96 14.08 5.82 -10.69
CA ASN A 96 14.97 6.98 -10.52
C ASN A 96 16.45 6.68 -10.80
N SER A 97 16.81 5.42 -11.03
CA SER A 97 18.19 5.03 -11.31
C SER A 97 18.19 3.80 -12.21
N ASP A 98 18.98 3.83 -13.29
CA ASP A 98 19.13 2.68 -14.15
C ASP A 98 19.96 1.60 -13.43
N LYS A 99 19.27 0.54 -13.01
CA LYS A 99 19.85 -0.61 -12.30
C LYS A 99 19.82 -1.87 -13.17
N SER A 100 19.61 -1.73 -14.47
CA SER A 100 19.59 -2.82 -15.44
C SER A 100 20.87 -3.68 -15.42
N LEU A 101 22.02 -3.07 -15.11
CA LEU A 101 23.29 -3.80 -14.91
C LEU A 101 23.23 -4.76 -13.72
N GLY A 102 22.53 -4.40 -12.65
CA GLY A 102 22.33 -5.26 -11.48
C GLY A 102 21.43 -6.47 -11.78
N CYS A 103 20.53 -6.35 -12.77
CA CYS A 103 19.69 -7.45 -13.22
C CYS A 103 20.48 -8.58 -13.90
N LYS A 104 21.65 -8.28 -14.49
CA LYS A 104 22.51 -9.31 -15.10
C LYS A 104 22.99 -10.36 -14.11
N LYS A 105 23.12 -10.00 -12.82
CA LYS A 105 23.52 -10.92 -11.74
C LYS A 105 22.51 -12.06 -11.55
N TYR A 106 21.24 -11.82 -11.87
CA TYR A 106 20.16 -12.78 -11.65
C TYR A 106 19.87 -13.66 -12.88
N GLY A 107 20.29 -13.25 -14.08
CA GLY A 107 20.15 -14.05 -15.30
C GLY A 107 18.74 -14.62 -15.46
N ASP A 108 18.65 -15.94 -15.66
CA ASP A 108 17.39 -16.66 -15.82
C ASP A 108 16.62 -16.89 -14.51
N GLU A 109 17.23 -16.65 -13.35
CA GLU A 109 16.54 -16.82 -12.06
C GLU A 109 15.32 -15.89 -11.93
N ILE A 110 15.30 -14.76 -12.64
CA ILE A 110 14.16 -13.82 -12.68
C ILE A 110 12.87 -14.44 -13.23
N TYR A 111 12.98 -15.52 -14.02
CA TYR A 111 11.83 -16.26 -14.56
C TYR A 111 11.35 -17.37 -13.61
N GLY A 112 12.13 -17.69 -12.57
CA GLY A 112 11.77 -18.70 -11.59
C GLY A 112 10.61 -18.26 -10.68
N TYR A 113 9.73 -19.20 -10.36
CA TYR A 113 8.63 -18.99 -9.40
C TYR A 113 9.10 -18.64 -7.98
N ASN A 114 10.34 -18.99 -7.64
CA ASN A 114 10.93 -18.75 -6.31
C ASN A 114 11.93 -17.57 -6.29
N PHE A 115 11.88 -16.70 -7.29
CA PHE A 115 12.75 -15.52 -7.33
C PHE A 115 12.54 -14.64 -6.09
N GLY A 116 13.63 -14.23 -5.43
CA GLY A 116 13.57 -13.45 -4.19
C GLY A 116 13.32 -14.26 -2.91
N ALA A 117 12.98 -15.55 -3.01
CA ALA A 117 12.64 -16.36 -1.83
C ALA A 117 13.82 -16.48 -0.84
N LYS A 118 15.05 -16.61 -1.36
CA LYS A 118 16.28 -16.67 -0.56
C LYS A 118 16.56 -15.34 0.16
N GLN A 119 16.20 -14.22 -0.46
CA GLN A 119 16.40 -12.90 0.10
C GLN A 119 15.31 -12.56 1.13
N CYS A 120 14.15 -13.22 1.03
CA CYS A 120 13.06 -13.07 1.98
C CYS A 120 13.18 -13.95 3.24
N THR A 121 14.11 -14.91 3.30
CA THR A 121 14.24 -15.82 4.46
C THR A 121 14.56 -15.08 5.76
N SER A 122 15.31 -13.97 5.70
CA SER A 122 15.60 -13.11 6.86
C SER A 122 14.34 -12.54 7.51
N TYR A 123 13.26 -12.37 6.73
CA TYR A 123 11.97 -11.84 7.18
C TYR A 123 10.96 -12.94 7.53
N MET A 124 11.36 -14.23 7.43
CA MET A 124 10.51 -15.39 7.69
C MET A 124 10.48 -15.84 9.16
N HIS A 125 10.63 -14.90 10.10
CA HIS A 125 10.67 -15.19 11.53
C HIS A 125 9.66 -14.32 12.33
N GLY A 126 9.15 -14.87 13.44
CA GLY A 126 8.28 -14.16 14.38
C GLY A 126 6.79 -14.09 14.02
N SER A 127 6.01 -13.40 14.87
CA SER A 127 4.54 -13.32 14.77
C SER A 127 4.04 -12.56 13.53
N LYS A 128 4.85 -11.67 12.96
CA LYS A 128 4.52 -10.87 11.76
C LYS A 128 4.98 -11.53 10.45
N MET A 129 5.49 -12.76 10.49
CA MET A 129 6.07 -13.49 9.34
C MET A 129 5.20 -13.44 8.07
N LYS A 130 3.89 -13.72 8.18
CA LYS A 130 2.99 -13.76 7.00
C LYS A 130 2.96 -12.43 6.24
N ARG A 131 2.94 -11.32 6.98
CA ARG A 131 2.87 -9.96 6.42
C ARG A 131 4.20 -9.56 5.79
N HIS A 132 5.32 -9.78 6.48
CA HIS A 132 6.65 -9.48 5.93
C HIS A 132 7.03 -10.38 4.75
N LYS A 133 6.63 -11.65 4.78
CA LYS A 133 6.81 -12.57 3.64
C LYS A 133 6.10 -12.06 2.39
N LYS A 134 4.85 -11.58 2.54
CA LYS A 134 4.09 -11.01 1.43
C LYS A 134 4.77 -9.75 0.90
N ALA A 135 5.08 -8.79 1.77
CA ALA A 135 5.75 -7.55 1.37
C ALA A 135 7.08 -7.81 0.66
N CYS A 136 7.90 -8.72 1.18
CA CYS A 136 9.16 -9.08 0.55
C CYS A 136 8.94 -9.77 -0.81
N GLY A 137 7.95 -10.65 -0.92
CA GLY A 137 7.55 -11.23 -2.20
C GLY A 137 7.14 -10.16 -3.22
N ASP A 138 6.32 -9.19 -2.81
CA ASP A 138 5.88 -8.08 -3.67
C ASP A 138 7.06 -7.23 -4.15
N VAL A 139 8.04 -6.95 -3.28
CA VAL A 139 9.28 -6.23 -3.64
C VAL A 139 10.06 -6.98 -4.72
N TRP A 140 10.36 -8.26 -4.48
CA TRP A 140 11.17 -9.06 -5.41
C TRP A 140 10.42 -9.37 -6.71
N GLN A 141 9.10 -9.47 -6.68
CA GLN A 141 8.29 -9.59 -7.88
C GLN A 141 8.42 -8.34 -8.76
N VAL A 142 8.33 -7.14 -8.18
CA VAL A 142 8.55 -5.90 -8.94
C VAL A 142 9.96 -5.84 -9.52
N ILE A 143 10.96 -6.27 -8.74
CA ILE A 143 12.35 -6.35 -9.22
C ILE A 143 12.46 -7.31 -10.42
N ALA A 144 11.82 -8.49 -10.36
CA ALA A 144 11.79 -9.42 -11.48
C ALA A 144 11.12 -8.80 -12.73
N GLU A 145 9.99 -8.11 -12.56
CA GLU A 145 9.30 -7.42 -13.66
C GLU A 145 10.18 -6.33 -14.29
N TYR A 146 10.87 -5.55 -13.47
CA TYR A 146 11.83 -4.54 -13.92
C TYR A 146 12.98 -5.19 -14.70
N CYS A 147 13.58 -6.24 -14.15
CA CYS A 147 14.69 -6.95 -14.80
C CYS A 147 14.28 -7.63 -16.10
N LYS A 148 13.09 -8.22 -16.18
CA LYS A 148 12.52 -8.76 -17.43
C LYS A 148 12.31 -7.67 -18.47
N SER A 149 11.84 -6.49 -18.04
CA SER A 149 11.63 -5.34 -18.93
C SER A 149 12.96 -4.79 -19.46
N ALA A 150 13.97 -4.67 -18.60
CA ALA A 150 15.31 -4.27 -18.98
C ALA A 150 15.96 -5.27 -19.95
N ALA A 151 15.84 -6.58 -19.67
CA ALA A 151 16.39 -7.63 -20.53
C ALA A 151 15.78 -7.61 -21.94
N LYS A 152 14.46 -7.39 -22.05
CA LYS A 152 13.78 -7.21 -23.34
C LYS A 152 14.29 -5.99 -24.11
N GLN A 153 14.50 -4.87 -23.43
CA GLN A 153 15.02 -3.65 -24.07
C GLN A 153 16.45 -3.83 -24.59
N THR A 154 17.28 -4.61 -23.91
CA THR A 154 18.64 -4.94 -24.37
C THR A 154 18.67 -5.97 -25.51
N ALA A 155 17.64 -6.81 -25.67
CA ALA A 155 17.57 -7.82 -26.73
C ALA A 155 17.03 -7.30 -28.07
N VAL A 156 16.40 -6.11 -28.07
CA VAL A 156 15.86 -5.44 -29.27
C VAL A 156 16.89 -4.51 -29.94
N LYS A 157 18.07 -4.36 -29.34
CA LYS A 157 19.16 -3.51 -29.81
C LYS A 157 20.30 -4.34 -30.37
#